data_AF-A0A954XUP0-F1
#
_entry.id   AF-A0A954XUP0-F1
#
_cell.length_a   1.000
_cell.length_b   1.000
_cell.length_c   1.000
_cell.angle_alpha   90.00
_cell.angle_beta   90.00
_cell.angle_gamma   90.00
#
_symmetry.space_group_name_H-M   'P 1'
#
loop_
_entity.id
_entity.type
_entity.pdbx_description
1 polymer ?
#
loop_
_entity_poly.entity_id
_entity_poly.type
_entity_poly.pdbx_seq_one_letter_code
_entity_poly.pdbx_strand_id
1 'polypeptide(L)'
;MSFEHQRHKPPRELAQPRELLVVCAPLRSNVNLSRIVRAASCCGVSRLLCTGPTKLDRKIARDGADAIAIESHRTLPPVLAELKREGYRLVGLEQTTGSHDLHHFEFPRRTALVIGNERTGLTPELLSHLHDVVEIPVWGMPFSYNVATATAMALYEYCRQWPTG
;
A
#
# COMPACT_ATOMS: atom_id res chain seq x y z
N MET A 1 -12.98 19.55 29.65
CA MET A 1 -13.24 19.07 28.27
C MET A 1 -13.81 17.67 28.37
N SER A 2 -14.96 17.39 27.75
CA SER A 2 -15.54 16.04 27.64
C SER A 2 -15.21 15.43 26.27
N PHE A 3 -14.96 14.12 26.23
CA PHE A 3 -14.77 13.37 24.99
C PHE A 3 -16.08 12.70 24.59
N GLU A 4 -16.57 12.96 23.37
CA GLU A 4 -17.79 12.37 22.83
C GLU A 4 -17.50 11.56 21.58
N HIS A 5 -18.09 10.37 21.48
CA HIS A 5 -17.90 9.49 20.34
C HIS A 5 -18.79 9.92 19.16
N GLN A 6 -18.16 10.29 18.05
CA GLN A 6 -18.83 10.51 16.76
C GLN A 6 -18.69 9.27 15.86
N ARG A 7 -19.73 8.44 15.82
CA ARG A 7 -19.70 7.14 15.11
C ARG A 7 -19.41 7.26 13.61
N HIS A 8 -19.88 8.33 12.96
CA HIS A 8 -19.69 8.57 11.53
C HIS A 8 -19.16 9.98 11.29
N LYS A 9 -17.98 10.28 11.85
CA LYS A 9 -17.29 11.52 11.53
C LYS A 9 -16.94 11.54 10.03
N PRO A 10 -17.28 12.60 9.27
CA PRO A 10 -16.96 12.66 7.86
C PRO A 10 -15.44 12.57 7.63
N PRO A 11 -14.98 11.96 6.52
CA PRO A 11 -13.57 11.97 6.14
C PRO A 11 -13.05 13.39 5.99
N ARG A 12 -11.72 13.56 6.10
CA ARG A 12 -11.08 14.82 5.73
C ARG A 12 -11.15 15.01 4.22
N GLU A 13 -11.45 16.22 3.76
CA GLU A 13 -11.43 16.55 2.34
C GLU A 13 -9.99 16.59 1.82
N LEU A 14 -9.79 16.03 0.62
CA LEU A 14 -8.55 16.18 -0.13
C LEU A 14 -8.73 17.37 -1.09
N ALA A 15 -7.74 18.26 -1.14
CA ALA A 15 -7.70 19.36 -2.10
C ALA A 15 -7.53 18.85 -3.55
N GLN A 16 -7.02 17.64 -3.70
CA GLN A 16 -6.76 16.99 -4.98
C GLN A 16 -6.71 15.47 -4.77
N PRO A 17 -6.99 14.65 -5.80
CA PRO A 17 -6.88 13.20 -5.69
C PRO A 17 -5.48 12.76 -5.27
N ARG A 18 -5.42 11.67 -4.51
CA ARG A 18 -4.19 10.98 -4.16
C ARG A 18 -3.49 10.49 -5.43
N GLU A 19 -2.22 10.79 -5.56
CA GLU A 19 -1.35 10.20 -6.59
C GLU A 19 -0.61 8.96 -6.05
N LEU A 20 -1.27 8.23 -5.16
CA LEU A 20 -0.77 7.01 -4.55
C LEU A 20 -1.50 5.80 -5.12
N LEU A 21 -0.75 4.82 -5.60
CA LEU A 21 -1.24 3.51 -5.99
C LEU A 21 -0.72 2.44 -5.04
N VAL A 22 -1.51 1.39 -4.82
CA VAL A 22 -1.04 0.17 -4.15
C VAL A 22 -0.90 -0.92 -5.20
N VAL A 23 0.26 -1.58 -5.23
CA VAL A 23 0.55 -2.66 -6.17
C VAL A 23 0.92 -3.91 -5.39
N CYS A 24 0.07 -4.93 -5.39
CA CYS A 24 0.31 -6.16 -4.64
C CYS A 24 0.86 -7.28 -5.53
N ALA A 25 2.00 -7.84 -5.13
CA ALA A 25 2.43 -9.18 -5.54
C ALA A 25 1.34 -10.21 -5.14
N PRO A 26 1.34 -11.44 -5.67
CA PRO A 26 0.20 -12.34 -5.51
C PRO A 26 0.03 -12.75 -4.05
N LEU A 27 -0.92 -12.12 -3.35
CA LEU A 27 -1.17 -12.40 -1.93
C LEU A 27 -1.80 -13.79 -1.79
N ARG A 28 -1.34 -14.54 -0.78
CA ARG A 28 -1.89 -15.87 -0.46
C ARG A 28 -3.23 -15.78 0.24
N SER A 29 -3.48 -14.67 0.94
CA SER A 29 -4.65 -14.51 1.81
C SER A 29 -5.57 -13.39 1.35
N ASN A 30 -6.81 -13.77 1.04
CA ASN A 30 -7.91 -12.82 0.83
C ASN A 30 -8.14 -11.92 2.06
N VAL A 31 -7.78 -12.37 3.26
CA VAL A 31 -7.86 -11.57 4.49
C VAL A 31 -6.87 -10.40 4.45
N ASN A 32 -5.63 -10.65 4.03
CA ASN A 32 -4.63 -9.58 3.91
C ASN A 32 -5.03 -8.60 2.82
N LEU A 33 -5.44 -9.09 1.64
CA LEU A 33 -5.93 -8.22 0.57
C LEU A 33 -7.11 -7.36 1.03
N SER A 34 -8.07 -7.94 1.76
CA SER A 34 -9.24 -7.20 2.27
C SER A 34 -8.87 -6.14 3.32
N ARG A 35 -7.86 -6.41 4.17
CA ARG A 35 -7.33 -5.44 5.14
C ARG A 35 -6.58 -4.30 4.44
N ILE A 36 -5.79 -4.62 3.43
CA ILE A 36 -5.08 -3.63 2.60
C ILE A 36 -6.10 -2.73 1.89
N VAL A 37 -7.12 -3.30 1.25
CA VAL A 37 -8.20 -2.55 0.59
C VAL A 37 -8.87 -1.59 1.56
N ARG A 38 -9.21 -2.04 2.78
CA ARG A 38 -9.80 -1.17 3.80
C ARG A 38 -8.86 -0.03 4.20
N ALA A 39 -7.60 -0.33 4.48
CA ALA A 39 -6.63 0.69 4.87
C ALA A 39 -6.38 1.71 3.75
N ALA A 40 -6.21 1.24 2.51
CA ALA A 40 -6.04 2.07 1.33
C ALA A 40 -7.24 2.99 1.10
N SER A 41 -8.46 2.46 1.22
CA SER A 41 -9.70 3.24 1.11
C SER A 41 -9.79 4.33 2.18
N CYS A 42 -9.46 4.02 3.43
CA CYS A 42 -9.39 5.02 4.51
C CYS A 42 -8.35 6.13 4.24
N CYS A 43 -7.30 5.82 3.48
CA CYS A 43 -6.24 6.77 3.10
C CYS A 43 -6.58 7.57 1.83
N GLY A 44 -7.74 7.34 1.21
CA GLY A 44 -8.17 8.01 -0.02
C GLY A 44 -7.50 7.46 -1.29
N VAL A 45 -6.89 6.27 -1.23
CA VAL A 45 -6.36 5.59 -2.42
C VAL A 45 -7.52 5.09 -3.28
N SER A 46 -7.52 5.43 -4.56
CA SER A 46 -8.61 5.12 -5.50
C SER A 46 -8.35 3.89 -6.36
N ARG A 47 -7.09 3.43 -6.48
CA ARG A 47 -6.71 2.30 -7.33
C ARG A 47 -5.73 1.36 -6.63
N LEU A 48 -5.97 0.06 -6.79
CA LEU A 48 -5.08 -1.02 -6.37
C LEU A 48 -4.89 -1.99 -7.54
N LEU A 49 -3.64 -2.25 -7.89
CA LEU A 49 -3.27 -3.23 -8.92
C LEU A 49 -2.72 -4.47 -8.23
N CYS A 50 -3.09 -5.66 -8.70
CA CYS A 50 -2.58 -6.88 -8.11
C CYS A 50 -2.48 -8.02 -9.11
N THR A 51 -1.82 -9.08 -8.68
CA THR A 51 -1.79 -10.37 -9.38
C THR A 51 -2.39 -11.44 -8.48
N GLY A 52 -2.83 -12.55 -9.06
CA GLY A 52 -3.46 -13.64 -8.31
C GLY A 52 -4.90 -13.36 -7.88
N PRO A 53 -5.44 -14.14 -6.92
CA PRO A 53 -6.84 -14.05 -6.52
C PRO A 53 -7.20 -12.70 -5.91
N THR A 54 -8.29 -12.09 -6.39
CA THR A 54 -8.75 -10.76 -5.96
C THR A 54 -10.01 -10.81 -5.09
N LYS A 55 -10.42 -12.00 -4.65
CA LYS A 55 -11.64 -12.17 -3.85
C LYS A 55 -11.48 -11.46 -2.50
N LEU A 56 -12.38 -10.50 -2.25
CA LEU A 56 -12.43 -9.80 -0.97
C LEU A 56 -13.43 -10.44 0.00
N ASP A 57 -13.08 -10.42 1.28
CA ASP A 57 -14.03 -10.57 2.37
C ASP A 57 -14.64 -9.20 2.69
N ARG A 58 -15.90 -8.99 2.26
CA ARG A 58 -16.64 -7.74 2.50
C ARG A 58 -16.87 -7.45 3.98
N LYS A 59 -16.83 -8.43 4.89
CA LYS A 59 -16.92 -8.18 6.34
C LYS A 59 -15.66 -7.48 6.85
N ILE A 60 -14.52 -7.73 6.20
CA ILE A 60 -13.23 -7.13 6.53
C ILE A 60 -13.04 -5.82 5.79
N ALA A 61 -13.22 -5.82 4.46
CA ALA A 61 -13.01 -4.68 3.59
C ALA A 61 -14.05 -3.56 3.82
N ARG A 62 -15.26 -3.92 4.26
CA ARG A 62 -16.40 -3.00 4.47
C ARG A 62 -16.65 -2.18 3.20
N ASP A 63 -17.05 -0.92 3.36
CA ASP A 63 -17.38 0.00 2.28
C ASP A 63 -16.14 0.36 1.43
N GLY A 64 -14.92 0.05 1.92
CA GLY A 64 -13.69 0.20 1.13
C GLY A 64 -13.66 -0.67 -0.11
N ALA A 65 -14.34 -1.83 -0.12
CA ALA A 65 -14.44 -2.68 -1.30
C ALA A 65 -15.16 -2.01 -2.47
N ASP A 66 -16.02 -1.03 -2.19
CA ASP A 66 -16.79 -0.28 -3.18
C ASP A 66 -16.13 1.07 -3.52
N ALA A 67 -15.15 1.53 -2.73
CA ALA A 67 -14.47 2.82 -2.88
C ALA A 67 -13.17 2.75 -3.70
N ILE A 68 -12.56 1.57 -3.83
CA ILE A 68 -11.29 1.39 -4.54
C ILE A 68 -11.48 0.51 -5.78
N ALA A 69 -10.95 0.95 -6.93
CA ALA A 69 -10.89 0.13 -8.13
C ALA A 69 -9.75 -0.90 -8.01
N ILE A 70 -10.08 -2.18 -8.19
CA ILE A 70 -9.10 -3.27 -8.12
C ILE A 70 -8.89 -3.84 -9.51
N GLU A 71 -7.65 -3.75 -9.99
CA GLU A 71 -7.24 -4.22 -11.31
C GLU A 71 -6.37 -5.48 -11.14
N SER A 72 -6.81 -6.60 -11.73
CA SER A 72 -6.08 -7.86 -11.69
C SER A 72 -5.29 -8.06 -12.98
N HIS A 73 -4.00 -8.34 -12.83
CA HIS A 73 -3.10 -8.62 -13.94
C HIS A 73 -2.52 -10.02 -13.83
N ARG A 74 -2.00 -10.51 -14.97
CA ARG A 74 -1.33 -11.82 -15.03
C ARG A 74 0.02 -11.80 -14.30
N THR A 75 0.81 -10.75 -14.51
CA THR A 75 2.12 -10.54 -13.86
C THR A 75 2.34 -9.05 -13.59
N LEU A 76 3.20 -8.72 -12.63
CA LEU A 76 3.52 -7.34 -12.26
C LEU A 76 4.60 -6.64 -13.13
N PRO A 77 5.65 -7.31 -13.67
CA PRO A 77 6.72 -6.60 -14.38
C PRO A 77 6.24 -5.66 -15.51
N PRO A 78 5.28 -6.05 -16.38
CA PRO A 78 4.73 -5.15 -17.40
C PRO A 78 4.00 -3.95 -16.79
N VAL A 79 3.23 -4.18 -15.72
CA VAL A 79 2.48 -3.14 -15.00
C VAL A 79 3.44 -2.13 -14.36
N LEU A 80 4.51 -2.60 -13.72
CA LEU A 80 5.53 -1.74 -13.13
C LEU A 80 6.24 -0.90 -14.20
N ALA A 81 6.59 -1.50 -15.34
CA ALA A 81 7.20 -0.78 -16.45
C ALA A 81 6.27 0.32 -17.02
N GLU A 82 4.97 0.05 -17.10
CA GLU A 82 3.96 1.03 -17.52
C GLU A 82 3.82 2.18 -16.50
N LEU A 83 3.64 1.87 -15.22
CA LEU A 83 3.56 2.89 -14.16
C LEU A 83 4.81 3.78 -14.12
N LYS A 84 5.99 3.20 -14.34
CA LYS A 84 7.24 3.96 -14.46
C LYS A 84 7.22 4.92 -15.66
N ARG A 85 6.76 4.47 -16.84
CA ARG A 85 6.57 5.33 -18.02
C ARG A 85 5.55 6.43 -17.78
N GLU A 86 4.50 6.14 -17.02
CA GLU A 86 3.49 7.13 -16.67
C GLU A 86 4.04 8.20 -15.73
N GLY A 87 5.15 7.95 -15.03
CA GLY A 87 5.81 8.91 -14.14
C GLY A 87 5.64 8.61 -12.64
N TYR A 88 5.22 7.41 -12.27
CA TYR A 88 5.19 6.98 -10.88
C TYR A 88 6.58 6.65 -10.35
N ARG A 89 6.89 7.10 -9.12
CA ARG A 89 7.98 6.51 -8.35
C ARG A 89 7.52 5.15 -7.80
N LEU A 90 8.16 4.09 -8.25
CA LEU A 90 7.94 2.74 -7.74
C LEU A 90 8.73 2.54 -6.44
N VAL A 91 8.02 2.38 -5.33
CA VAL A 91 8.60 2.22 -3.98
C VAL A 91 8.19 0.85 -3.44
N GLY A 92 9.14 -0.06 -3.23
CA GLY A 92 8.87 -1.36 -2.63
C GLY A 92 8.80 -1.26 -1.10
N LEU A 93 7.83 -1.92 -0.48
CA LEU A 93 7.80 -2.11 0.97
C LEU A 93 8.38 -3.48 1.31
N GLU A 94 9.67 -3.53 1.66
CA GLU A 94 10.39 -4.77 1.90
C GLU A 94 11.66 -4.52 2.74
N GLN A 95 12.07 -5.53 3.51
CA GLN A 95 13.38 -5.53 4.17
C GLN A 95 14.45 -6.00 3.19
N THR A 96 15.33 -5.08 2.76
CA THR A 96 16.43 -5.40 1.83
C THR A 96 17.72 -4.72 2.25
N THR A 97 18.87 -5.24 1.79
CA THR A 97 20.12 -4.47 1.86
C THR A 97 19.96 -3.18 1.06
N GLY A 98 20.30 -2.04 1.67
CA GLY A 98 20.18 -0.72 1.04
C GLY A 98 18.76 -0.16 0.97
N SER A 99 17.80 -0.72 1.70
CA SER A 99 16.49 -0.10 1.89
C SER A 99 16.60 1.17 2.75
N HIS A 100 15.64 2.06 2.60
CA HIS A 100 15.49 3.27 3.40
C HIS A 100 14.62 2.99 4.62
N ASP A 101 14.99 3.56 5.78
CA ASP A 101 14.12 3.57 6.96
C ASP A 101 12.86 4.41 6.69
N LEU A 102 11.68 3.81 6.85
CA LEU A 102 10.38 4.47 6.64
C LEU A 102 10.22 5.77 7.44
N HIS A 103 10.84 5.90 8.62
CA HIS A 103 10.75 7.11 9.43
C HIS A 103 11.41 8.33 8.78
N HIS A 104 12.38 8.09 7.90
CA HIS A 104 13.18 9.13 7.26
C HIS A 104 12.97 9.18 5.75
N PHE A 105 12.22 8.25 5.19
CA PHE A 105 11.95 8.19 3.75
C PHE A 105 10.95 9.28 3.35
N GLU A 106 11.33 10.11 2.38
CA GLU A 106 10.46 11.13 1.80
C GLU A 106 9.72 10.55 0.59
N PHE A 107 8.43 10.26 0.75
CA PHE A 107 7.60 9.76 -0.34
C PHE A 107 7.41 10.84 -1.41
N PRO A 108 7.77 10.56 -2.68
CA PRO A 108 7.29 11.38 -3.77
C PRO A 108 5.77 11.36 -3.81
N ARG A 109 5.15 12.51 -4.10
CA ARG A 109 3.69 12.61 -4.18
C ARG A 109 3.11 11.55 -5.10
N ARG A 110 3.71 11.35 -6.27
CA ARG A 110 3.29 10.34 -7.24
C ARG A 110 4.02 9.02 -7.02
N THR A 111 3.45 8.16 -6.18
CA THR A 111 4.05 6.90 -5.73
C THR A 111 3.19 5.69 -6.10
N ALA A 112 3.82 4.62 -6.58
CA ALA A 112 3.24 3.29 -6.59
C ALA A 112 3.94 2.44 -5.52
N LEU A 113 3.22 2.15 -4.44
CA LEU A 113 3.70 1.37 -3.31
C LEU A 113 3.56 -0.13 -3.63
N VAL A 114 4.68 -0.81 -3.82
CA VAL A 114 4.76 -2.21 -4.24
C VAL A 114 4.92 -3.12 -3.03
N ILE A 115 3.98 -4.03 -2.84
CA ILE A 115 3.86 -4.90 -1.67
C ILE A 115 4.25 -6.33 -2.04
N GLY A 116 5.16 -6.93 -1.25
CA GLY A 116 5.64 -8.30 -1.43
C GLY A 116 4.62 -9.39 -1.10
N ASN A 117 4.90 -10.61 -1.56
CA ASN A 117 4.16 -11.81 -1.18
C ASN A 117 4.47 -12.19 0.28
N GLU A 118 3.49 -12.73 1.03
CA GLU A 118 3.66 -13.01 2.46
C GLU A 118 4.77 -14.01 2.82
N ARG A 119 5.20 -14.85 1.87
CA ARG A 119 6.23 -15.86 2.08
C ARG A 119 7.53 -15.53 1.38
N THR A 120 7.45 -15.02 0.16
CA THR A 120 8.62 -14.82 -0.70
C THR A 120 9.05 -13.36 -0.80
N GLY A 121 8.30 -12.44 -0.18
CA GLY A 121 8.56 -11.01 -0.30
C GLY A 121 8.45 -10.52 -1.73
N LEU A 122 9.21 -9.46 -2.03
CA LEU A 122 9.50 -9.01 -3.40
C LEU A 122 10.62 -9.86 -4.02
N THR A 123 10.35 -10.43 -5.19
CA THR A 123 11.35 -11.23 -5.91
C THR A 123 12.46 -10.34 -6.49
N PRO A 124 13.66 -10.88 -6.80
CA PRO A 124 14.73 -10.11 -7.45
C PRO A 124 14.29 -9.43 -8.74
N GLU A 125 13.42 -10.08 -9.52
CA GLU A 125 12.81 -9.48 -10.72
C GLU A 125 12.03 -8.22 -10.35
N LEU A 126 11.10 -8.29 -9.39
CA LEU A 126 10.32 -7.12 -8.97
C LEU A 126 11.21 -6.02 -8.40
N LEU A 127 12.20 -6.37 -7.56
CA LEU A 127 13.15 -5.43 -6.99
C LEU A 127 13.91 -4.65 -8.09
N SER A 128 14.27 -5.30 -9.19
CA SER A 128 14.98 -4.64 -10.31
C SER A 128 14.18 -3.57 -11.04
N HIS A 129 12.85 -3.55 -10.88
CA HIS A 129 11.99 -2.50 -11.45
C HIS A 129 11.88 -1.26 -10.55
N LEU A 130 12.14 -1.40 -9.26
CA LEU A 130 11.88 -0.35 -8.27
C LEU A 130 12.88 0.78 -8.36
N HIS A 131 12.46 1.96 -7.89
CA HIS A 131 13.36 3.09 -7.74
C HIS A 131 13.92 3.16 -6.32
N ASP A 132 13.08 2.83 -5.33
CA ASP A 132 13.46 2.79 -3.91
C ASP A 132 12.84 1.55 -3.27
N VAL A 133 13.47 1.09 -2.19
CA VAL A 133 12.89 0.13 -1.26
C VAL A 133 12.87 0.78 0.11
N VAL A 134 11.72 0.73 0.78
CA VAL A 134 11.53 1.25 2.13
C VAL A 134 11.25 0.09 3.07
N GLU A 135 11.90 0.08 4.22
CA GLU A 135 11.69 -0.89 5.28
C GLU A 135 11.13 -0.24 6.53
N ILE A 136 10.32 -0.98 7.27
CA ILE A 136 9.80 -0.55 8.57
C ILE A 136 10.77 -1.09 9.63
N PRO A 137 11.36 -0.23 10.48
CA PRO A 137 12.19 -0.71 11.58
C PRO A 137 11.42 -1.66 12.50
N VAL A 138 12.08 -2.74 12.90
CA VAL A 138 11.54 -3.76 13.81
C VAL A 138 12.46 -3.85 15.02
N TRP A 139 11.93 -3.60 16.22
CA TRP A 139 12.71 -3.58 17.47
C TRP A 139 12.60 -4.86 18.31
N GLY A 140 11.85 -5.85 17.85
CA GLY A 140 11.57 -7.05 18.63
C GLY A 140 11.19 -8.25 17.77
N MET A 141 10.42 -9.16 18.36
CA MET A 141 9.94 -10.37 17.69
C MET A 141 8.42 -10.31 17.46
N PRO A 142 7.92 -10.84 16.33
CA PRO A 142 8.65 -11.46 15.21
C PRO A 142 9.44 -10.44 14.35
N PHE A 143 10.31 -10.94 13.47
CA PHE A 143 11.25 -10.14 12.65
C PHE A 143 10.59 -9.26 11.56
N SER A 144 9.28 -9.38 11.36
CA SER A 144 8.53 -8.57 10.41
C SER A 144 7.08 -8.39 10.84
N TYR A 145 6.47 -7.31 10.35
CA TYR A 145 5.04 -7.08 10.51
C TYR A 145 4.23 -7.91 9.52
N ASN A 146 2.97 -8.17 9.85
CA ASN A 146 2.01 -8.70 8.87
C ASN A 146 1.93 -7.74 7.67
N VAL A 147 1.88 -8.29 6.44
CA VAL A 147 1.89 -7.51 5.19
C VAL A 147 0.83 -6.41 5.14
N ALA A 148 -0.38 -6.66 5.66
CA ALA A 148 -1.45 -5.67 5.66
C ALA A 148 -1.20 -4.58 6.71
N THR A 149 -0.63 -4.94 7.86
CA THR A 149 -0.19 -3.98 8.89
C THR A 149 0.94 -3.11 8.35
N ALA A 150 1.97 -3.71 7.75
CA ALA A 150 3.08 -2.98 7.15
C ALA A 150 2.58 -2.01 6.07
N THR A 151 1.69 -2.48 5.19
CA THR A 151 1.07 -1.64 4.16
C THR A 151 0.32 -0.48 4.80
N ALA A 152 -0.48 -0.70 5.84
CA ALA A 152 -1.20 0.37 6.53
C ALA A 152 -0.25 1.41 7.16
N MET A 153 0.88 1.00 7.71
CA MET A 153 1.89 1.91 8.27
C MET A 153 2.51 2.79 7.17
N ALA A 154 2.91 2.20 6.04
CA ALA A 154 3.46 2.95 4.90
C ALA A 154 2.42 3.91 4.27
N LEU A 155 1.16 3.47 4.13
CA LEU A 155 0.07 4.31 3.67
C LEU A 155 -0.17 5.51 4.59
N TYR A 156 -0.14 5.28 5.90
CA TYR A 156 -0.36 6.35 6.87
C TYR A 156 0.81 7.33 6.91
N GLU A 157 2.04 6.86 6.75
CA GLU A 157 3.22 7.71 6.61
C GLU A 157 3.14 8.58 5.35
N TYR A 158 2.74 8.01 4.20
CA TYR A 158 2.46 8.82 3.01
C TYR A 158 1.40 9.90 3.31
N CYS A 159 0.30 9.54 3.98
CA CYS A 159 -0.75 10.51 4.32
C CYS A 159 -0.26 11.60 5.27
N ARG A 160 0.69 11.30 6.16
CA ARG A 160 1.32 12.30 7.04
C ARG A 160 2.11 13.31 6.23
N GLN A 161 2.84 12.86 5.21
CA GLN A 161 3.64 13.71 4.33
C GLN A 161 2.78 14.50 3.34
N TRP A 162 1.67 13.91 2.88
CA TRP A 162 0.71 14.51 1.94
C TRP A 162 -0.69 14.60 2.58
N PRO A 163 -0.97 15.47 3.57
CA PRO A 163 -2.23 15.43 4.32
C PRO A 163 -3.49 15.81 3.52
N THR A 164 -3.35 16.54 2.41
CA THR A 164 -4.46 17.10 1.62
C THR A 164 -4.53 16.60 0.18
N GLY A 165 -3.81 15.54 -0.17
CA GLY A 165 -3.81 14.96 -1.52
C GLY A 165 -2.42 14.76 -2.08
#